data_AF-A0A1E3HLR6-F1
#
_entry.id   AF-A0A1E3HLR6-F1
#
_cell.length_a   1.000
_cell.length_b   1.000
_cell.length_c   1.000
_cell.angle_alpha   90.00
_cell.angle_beta   90.00
_cell.angle_gamma   90.00
#
_symmetry.space_group_name_H-M   'P 1'
#
loop_
_entity.id
_entity.type
_entity.pdbx_description
1 polymer ?
#
loop_
_entity_poly.entity_id
_entity_poly.type
_entity_poly.pdbx_seq_one_letter_code
_entity_poly.pdbx_strand_id
1 'polypeptide(L)'
;MSSNPETGDVKSEIIITTILLEGSYPTLVSTDGASGRDLQRQVEHPLIERRLTLRSSSTNENGEEVLASPAHETVVAMGQFMARVFRVCDERQYESPLPILPQWRDPSGRFRQYTNESFARHQNHLSEAMQNEYASRDSWPFTYRVHSDVEDYLKDGGQLTGPGDMPRRPREYADRSRRAVKSAKSFDELCAVAPDTVKIAFTTDVLEPFKLMRASSSRSGEEDDGRSLDDWAISDVKPSVECRITDDSPEWVKSDKRVQDAYINSIFESIDKSFTPEPAPLSRDRTADDFVQDTQRYEHILFEEAAFDVAHQLSFTSDQERTNEEEVLRGGETGDASSEVGQPVDGHLVNVAWLEPSMFELFCGLPPKERRFYSKRLVEYETSIKEGLAAMKNERDHQVTGTGDAVSSGKKTWGTWPQRQEDLSEAVGAPDVAFARIELSQ
;
A
#
# COMPACT_ATOMS: atom_id res chain seq x y z
N MET A 1 21.98 -23.44 56.95
CA MET A 1 21.22 -22.18 57.02
C MET A 1 20.78 -21.87 55.60
N SER A 2 19.49 -22.07 55.34
CA SER A 2 18.89 -21.90 54.02
C SER A 2 18.48 -20.43 53.90
N SER A 3 19.20 -19.66 53.10
CA SER A 3 18.83 -18.30 52.76
C SER A 3 17.67 -18.37 51.76
N ASN A 4 16.48 -17.94 52.17
CA ASN A 4 15.43 -17.54 51.25
C ASN A 4 16.00 -16.45 50.32
N PRO A 5 15.86 -16.54 49.00
CA PRO A 5 15.85 -15.33 48.20
C PRO A 5 14.51 -14.65 48.46
N GLU A 6 14.55 -13.46 49.03
CA GLU A 6 13.42 -12.53 49.01
C GLU A 6 13.05 -12.31 47.53
N THR A 7 11.99 -12.97 47.08
CA THR A 7 11.34 -12.67 45.81
C THR A 7 10.82 -11.25 45.90
N GLY A 8 11.55 -10.30 45.30
CA GLY A 8 10.98 -9.02 44.91
C GLY A 8 9.71 -9.32 44.10
N ASP A 9 8.57 -8.82 44.57
CA ASP A 9 7.24 -9.14 44.05
C ASP A 9 7.15 -8.70 42.59
N VAL A 10 7.24 -9.64 41.64
CA VAL A 10 7.21 -9.33 40.20
C VAL A 10 5.79 -8.96 39.81
N LYS A 11 5.57 -7.69 39.50
CA LYS A 11 4.29 -7.21 38.98
C LYS A 11 4.21 -7.48 37.50
N SER A 12 3.10 -8.05 37.05
CA SER A 12 2.87 -8.35 35.64
C SER A 12 1.60 -7.68 35.15
N GLU A 13 1.65 -7.11 33.95
CA GLU A 13 0.54 -6.41 33.31
C GLU A 13 0.41 -6.86 31.85
N ILE A 14 -0.81 -7.18 31.44
CA ILE A 14 -1.16 -7.41 30.04
C ILE A 14 -1.60 -6.08 29.44
N ILE A 15 -0.89 -5.61 28.42
CA ILE A 15 -1.37 -4.50 27.59
C ILE A 15 -1.84 -5.05 26.25
N ILE A 16 -3.02 -4.65 25.80
CA ILE A 16 -3.63 -5.16 24.57
C ILE A 16 -4.34 -4.05 23.79
N THR A 17 -4.34 -4.15 22.47
CA THR A 17 -5.04 -3.24 21.56
C THR A 17 -5.61 -3.98 20.36
N THR A 18 -6.55 -3.36 19.64
CA THR A 18 -6.96 -3.78 18.29
C THR A 18 -6.26 -2.95 17.23
N ILE A 19 -5.98 -3.56 16.07
CA ILE A 19 -5.26 -2.95 14.96
C ILE A 19 -6.04 -3.14 13.68
N LEU A 20 -6.33 -2.04 12.99
CA LEU A 20 -6.86 -2.06 11.64
C LEU A 20 -5.71 -2.26 10.63
N LEU A 21 -5.66 -3.45 10.04
CA LEU A 21 -4.61 -3.83 9.10
C LEU A 21 -5.01 -3.52 7.65
N GLU A 22 -6.27 -3.78 7.31
CA GLU A 22 -6.90 -3.43 6.03
C GLU A 22 -8.31 -2.91 6.30
N GLY A 23 -8.71 -1.86 5.60
CA GLY A 23 -10.11 -1.43 5.61
C GLY A 23 -10.94 -2.16 4.56
N SER A 24 -12.23 -1.87 4.51
CA SER A 24 -13.13 -2.40 3.49
C SER A 24 -13.00 -1.63 2.16
N TYR A 25 -13.10 -2.35 1.04
CA TYR A 25 -13.14 -1.81 -0.32
C TYR A 25 -13.81 -2.80 -1.28
N PRO A 26 -14.29 -2.32 -2.46
CA PRO A 26 -14.74 -3.21 -3.52
C PRO A 26 -13.54 -3.92 -4.18
N THR A 27 -13.68 -5.21 -4.44
CA THR A 27 -12.66 -6.07 -5.08
C THR A 27 -13.30 -7.09 -6.04
N LEU A 28 -12.49 -7.72 -6.90
CA LEU A 28 -12.93 -8.86 -7.69
C LEU A 28 -12.53 -10.18 -7.03
N VAL A 29 -13.22 -11.26 -7.36
CA VAL A 29 -12.77 -12.62 -7.03
C VAL A 29 -12.99 -13.55 -8.21
N SER A 30 -12.06 -14.49 -8.39
CA SER A 30 -12.16 -15.53 -9.41
C SER A 30 -12.89 -16.74 -8.85
N THR A 31 -13.94 -17.19 -9.55
CA THR A 31 -14.71 -18.39 -9.14
C THR A 31 -14.07 -19.71 -9.58
N ASP A 32 -13.22 -19.67 -10.62
CA ASP A 32 -12.64 -20.87 -11.23
C ASP A 32 -11.17 -21.11 -10.86
N GLY A 33 -10.60 -20.27 -9.99
CA GLY A 33 -9.25 -20.43 -9.40
C GLY A 33 -8.06 -20.38 -10.37
N ALA A 34 -8.27 -20.50 -11.70
CA ALA A 34 -7.18 -20.64 -12.67
C ALA A 34 -7.38 -19.88 -14.01
N SER A 35 -8.62 -19.55 -14.40
CA SER A 35 -8.88 -19.00 -15.75
C SER A 35 -9.10 -17.48 -15.80
N GLY A 36 -9.43 -16.83 -14.68
CA GLY A 36 -9.75 -15.39 -14.61
C GLY A 36 -10.99 -14.98 -15.43
N ARG A 37 -11.76 -15.93 -15.98
CA ARG A 37 -12.87 -15.64 -16.91
C ARG A 37 -14.17 -15.27 -16.22
N ASP A 38 -14.42 -15.84 -15.04
CA ASP A 38 -15.62 -15.56 -14.24
C ASP A 38 -15.25 -14.78 -12.96
N LEU A 39 -15.11 -13.46 -13.14
CA LEU A 39 -14.85 -12.50 -12.07
C LEU A 39 -16.16 -12.07 -11.41
N GLN A 40 -16.26 -12.24 -10.10
CA GLN A 40 -17.39 -11.77 -9.30
C GLN A 40 -17.03 -10.50 -8.53
N ARG A 41 -18.00 -9.58 -8.48
CA ARG A 41 -17.94 -8.36 -7.68
C ARG A 41 -18.08 -8.73 -6.20
N GLN A 42 -17.14 -8.30 -5.38
CA GLN A 42 -17.15 -8.53 -3.95
C GLN A 42 -16.81 -7.25 -3.19
N VAL A 43 -17.20 -7.21 -1.92
CA VAL A 43 -16.74 -6.22 -0.94
C VAL A 43 -15.96 -6.96 0.14
N GLU A 44 -14.72 -6.54 0.37
CA GLU A 44 -13.90 -7.10 1.44
C GLU A 44 -14.32 -6.56 2.80
N HIS A 45 -14.27 -7.43 3.81
CA HIS A 45 -14.40 -7.02 5.20
C HIS A 45 -13.07 -6.45 5.71
N PRO A 46 -13.10 -5.47 6.63
CA PRO A 46 -11.87 -4.95 7.21
C PRO A 46 -11.13 -6.05 7.97
N LEU A 47 -9.82 -6.13 7.76
CA LEU A 47 -8.94 -7.01 8.54
C LEU A 47 -8.56 -6.30 9.83
N ILE A 48 -9.13 -6.76 10.94
CA ILE A 48 -8.88 -6.23 12.28
C ILE A 48 -8.28 -7.34 13.13
N GLU A 49 -7.10 -7.10 13.69
CA GLU A 49 -6.43 -8.05 14.55
C GLU A 49 -6.17 -7.47 15.95
N ARG A 50 -5.73 -8.32 16.87
CA ARG A 50 -5.43 -7.95 18.26
C ARG A 50 -3.92 -8.10 18.48
N ARG A 51 -3.31 -7.20 19.24
CA ARG A 51 -1.90 -7.29 19.66
C ARG A 51 -1.78 -7.14 21.15
N LEU A 52 -1.02 -8.05 21.76
CA LEU A 52 -0.85 -8.13 23.20
C LEU A 52 0.64 -8.14 23.54
N THR A 53 0.99 -7.49 24.64
CA THR A 53 2.32 -7.56 25.24
C THR A 53 2.16 -7.86 26.73
N LEU A 54 2.93 -8.81 27.22
CA LEU A 54 3.09 -9.05 28.64
C LEU A 54 4.31 -8.28 29.12
N ARG A 55 4.10 -7.34 30.03
CA ARG A 55 5.18 -6.62 30.71
C ARG A 55 5.26 -7.11 32.15
N SER A 56 6.48 -7.37 32.61
CA SER A 56 6.75 -7.69 34.00
C SER A 56 7.85 -6.79 34.54
N SER A 57 7.64 -6.23 35.73
CA SER A 57 8.61 -5.39 36.42
C SER A 57 8.84 -5.88 37.85
N SER A 58 10.06 -5.66 38.33
CA SER A 58 10.46 -5.87 39.73
C SER A 58 11.12 -4.61 40.25
N THR A 59 11.01 -4.35 41.54
CA THR A 59 11.71 -3.24 42.19
C THR A 59 13.13 -3.66 42.55
N ASN A 60 14.14 -2.92 42.07
CA ASN A 60 15.54 -3.14 42.44
C ASN A 60 15.85 -2.61 43.85
N GLU A 61 17.08 -2.84 44.33
CA GLU A 61 17.55 -2.40 45.65
C GLU A 61 17.49 -0.87 45.85
N ASN A 62 17.46 -0.10 44.76
CA ASN A 62 17.36 1.36 44.77
C ASN A 62 15.91 1.87 44.76
N GLY A 63 14.92 0.96 44.71
CA GLY A 63 13.51 1.32 44.60
C GLY A 63 13.03 1.61 43.17
N GLU A 64 13.87 1.39 42.16
CA GLU A 64 13.51 1.61 40.75
C GLU A 64 12.86 0.36 40.14
N GLU A 65 11.87 0.56 39.29
CA GLU A 65 11.28 -0.55 38.51
C GLU A 65 12.21 -0.95 37.36
N VAL A 66 12.53 -2.23 37.29
CA VAL A 66 13.37 -2.83 36.25
C VAL A 66 12.58 -3.97 35.59
N LEU A 67 12.79 -4.15 34.28
CA LEU A 67 12.20 -5.26 33.53
C LEU A 67 12.58 -6.61 34.16
N ALA A 68 11.57 -7.44 34.40
CA ALA A 68 11.71 -8.76 35.01
C ALA A 68 11.13 -9.84 34.09
N SER A 69 11.53 -11.09 34.34
CA SER A 69 10.86 -12.23 33.71
C SER A 69 9.56 -12.55 34.46
N PRO A 70 8.43 -12.78 33.76
CA PRO A 70 7.19 -13.18 34.40
C PRO A 70 7.37 -14.53 35.11
N ALA A 71 6.69 -14.70 36.25
CA ALA A 71 6.60 -16.00 36.90
C ALA A 71 5.86 -17.00 36.00
N HIS A 72 6.25 -18.28 36.05
CA HIS A 72 5.64 -19.32 35.22
C HIS A 72 4.11 -19.41 35.42
N GLU A 73 3.65 -19.30 36.67
CA GLU A 73 2.21 -19.31 37.00
C GLU A 73 1.46 -18.15 36.36
N THR A 74 2.06 -16.96 36.27
CA THR A 74 1.50 -15.79 35.60
C THR A 74 1.32 -16.04 34.11
N VAL A 75 2.33 -16.64 33.45
CA VAL A 75 2.25 -16.96 32.01
C VAL A 75 1.13 -17.96 31.73
N VAL A 76 1.01 -19.01 32.56
CA VAL A 76 -0.06 -20.01 32.43
C VAL A 76 -1.43 -19.39 32.66
N ALA A 77 -1.59 -18.57 33.71
CA ALA A 77 -2.84 -17.90 34.01
C ALA A 77 -3.25 -16.91 32.90
N MET A 78 -2.30 -16.16 32.34
CA MET A 78 -2.52 -15.28 31.20
C MET A 78 -3.01 -16.07 29.98
N GLY A 79 -2.37 -17.20 29.65
CA GLY A 79 -2.79 -18.02 28.52
C GLY A 79 -4.24 -18.49 28.65
N GLN A 80 -4.64 -18.92 29.85
CA GLN A 80 -6.02 -19.33 30.12
C GLN A 80 -7.01 -18.16 30.04
N PHE A 81 -6.62 -16.99 30.56
CA PHE A 81 -7.42 -15.77 30.51
C PHE A 81 -7.64 -15.31 29.07
N MET A 82 -6.57 -15.14 28.30
CA MET A 82 -6.64 -14.67 26.92
C MET A 82 -7.39 -15.64 26.01
N ALA A 83 -7.27 -16.95 26.22
CA ALA A 83 -8.05 -17.94 25.48
C ALA A 83 -9.57 -17.77 25.69
N ARG A 84 -10.00 -17.41 26.90
CA ARG A 84 -11.42 -17.12 27.20
C ARG A 84 -11.87 -15.81 26.58
N VAL A 85 -11.08 -14.74 26.74
CA VAL A 85 -11.35 -13.44 26.13
C VAL A 85 -11.51 -13.56 24.62
N PHE A 86 -10.59 -14.26 23.95
CA PHE A 86 -10.67 -14.44 22.50
C PHE A 86 -11.87 -15.27 22.08
N ARG A 87 -12.18 -16.35 22.81
CA ARG A 87 -13.41 -17.12 22.55
C ARG A 87 -14.66 -16.24 22.65
N VAL A 88 -14.79 -15.41 23.70
CA VAL A 88 -15.93 -14.50 23.85
C VAL A 88 -15.98 -13.50 22.70
N CYS A 89 -14.85 -12.89 22.34
CA CYS A 89 -14.80 -11.95 21.23
C CYS A 89 -15.22 -12.59 19.89
N ASP A 90 -14.81 -13.84 19.64
CA ASP A 90 -15.08 -14.55 18.40
C ASP A 90 -16.52 -15.09 18.36
N GLU A 91 -17.08 -15.53 19.49
CA GLU A 91 -18.51 -15.88 19.61
C GLU A 91 -19.41 -14.66 19.38
N ARG A 92 -19.01 -13.48 19.88
CA ARG A 92 -19.73 -12.22 19.71
C ARG A 92 -19.57 -11.58 18.32
N GLN A 93 -18.70 -12.09 17.45
CA GLN A 93 -18.63 -11.60 16.05
C GLN A 93 -19.95 -11.77 15.30
N TYR A 94 -20.83 -12.65 15.77
CA TYR A 94 -22.15 -12.91 15.18
C TYR A 94 -23.31 -12.20 15.88
N GLU A 95 -23.03 -11.35 16.90
CA GLU A 95 -24.07 -10.60 17.59
C GLU A 95 -24.53 -9.38 16.78
N SER A 96 -25.86 -9.18 16.75
CA SER A 96 -26.56 -8.18 15.95
C SER A 96 -26.82 -6.89 16.75
N PRO A 97 -26.79 -5.69 16.13
CA PRO A 97 -26.70 -5.48 14.68
C PRO A 97 -25.28 -5.32 14.16
N LEU A 98 -24.93 -6.10 13.14
CA LEU A 98 -23.73 -5.89 12.33
C LEU A 98 -23.81 -4.54 11.60
N PRO A 99 -22.68 -3.86 11.30
CA PRO A 99 -22.76 -2.62 10.56
C PRO A 99 -23.21 -2.99 9.13
N ILE A 100 -23.92 -2.09 8.46
CA ILE A 100 -24.45 -2.42 7.13
C ILE A 100 -23.27 -2.52 6.17
N LEU A 101 -23.07 -3.70 5.59
CA LEU A 101 -22.02 -3.92 4.59
C LEU A 101 -22.26 -2.99 3.39
N PRO A 102 -21.26 -2.23 2.94
CA PRO A 102 -21.39 -1.39 1.76
C PRO A 102 -21.59 -2.27 0.52
N GLN A 103 -22.23 -1.70 -0.49
CA GLN A 103 -22.44 -2.33 -1.78
C GLN A 103 -21.33 -1.96 -2.76
N TRP A 104 -21.14 -2.78 -3.80
CA TRP A 104 -20.13 -2.58 -4.86
C TRP A 104 -20.07 -1.14 -5.40
N ARG A 105 -21.23 -0.51 -5.61
CA ARG A 105 -21.36 0.84 -6.21
C ARG A 105 -21.45 1.97 -5.18
N ASP A 106 -21.30 1.67 -3.91
CA ASP A 106 -21.36 2.71 -2.88
C ASP A 106 -20.16 3.68 -3.00
N PRO A 107 -20.32 4.94 -2.57
CA PRO A 107 -19.20 5.88 -2.52
C PRO A 107 -18.18 5.47 -1.44
N SER A 108 -16.91 5.87 -1.60
CA SER A 108 -15.83 5.57 -0.66
C SER A 108 -16.14 5.94 0.80
N GLY A 109 -16.97 6.97 1.03
CA GLY A 109 -17.45 7.34 2.37
C GLY A 109 -18.17 6.22 3.11
N ARG A 110 -18.95 5.37 2.40
CA ARG A 110 -19.66 4.23 3.00
C ARG A 110 -18.70 3.12 3.45
N PHE A 111 -17.70 2.82 2.63
CA PHE A 111 -16.64 1.87 2.98
C PHE A 111 -15.83 2.32 4.21
N ARG A 112 -15.49 3.62 4.26
CA ARG A 112 -14.80 4.19 5.43
C ARG A 112 -15.65 4.14 6.69
N GLN A 113 -16.94 4.48 6.57
CA GLN A 113 -17.88 4.39 7.69
C GLN A 113 -17.97 2.96 8.21
N TYR A 114 -18.21 1.99 7.33
CA TYR A 114 -18.28 0.57 7.68
C TYR A 114 -17.01 0.07 8.38
N THR A 115 -15.85 0.47 7.87
CA THR A 115 -14.54 0.13 8.46
C THR A 115 -14.39 0.70 9.87
N ASN A 116 -14.71 1.98 10.06
CA ASN A 116 -14.60 2.64 11.37
C ASN A 116 -15.59 2.05 12.39
N GLU A 117 -16.84 1.80 11.98
CA GLU A 117 -17.85 1.15 12.84
C GLU A 117 -17.45 -0.27 13.22
N SER A 118 -16.91 -1.03 12.26
CA SER A 118 -16.39 -2.39 12.50
C SER A 118 -15.21 -2.36 13.47
N PHE A 119 -14.26 -1.43 13.29
CA PHE A 119 -13.11 -1.26 14.17
C PHE A 119 -13.53 -0.88 15.60
N ALA A 120 -14.38 0.14 15.75
CA ALA A 120 -14.90 0.57 17.04
C ALA A 120 -15.63 -0.57 17.76
N ARG A 121 -16.38 -1.40 17.03
CA ARG A 121 -17.02 -2.57 17.64
C ARG A 121 -16.02 -3.60 18.13
N HIS A 122 -15.01 -3.95 17.34
CA HIS A 122 -13.97 -4.89 17.77
C HIS A 122 -13.25 -4.41 19.03
N GLN A 123 -12.97 -3.10 19.11
CA GLN A 123 -12.38 -2.48 20.28
C GLN A 123 -13.30 -2.53 21.51
N ASN A 124 -14.59 -2.26 21.34
CA ASN A 124 -15.57 -2.33 22.42
C ASN A 124 -15.74 -3.78 22.92
N HIS A 125 -15.89 -4.74 22.00
CA HIS A 125 -16.00 -6.16 22.34
C HIS A 125 -14.77 -6.65 23.09
N LEU A 126 -13.56 -6.26 22.66
CA LEU A 126 -12.34 -6.58 23.37
C LEU A 126 -12.34 -6.00 24.79
N SER A 127 -12.68 -4.72 24.93
CA SER A 127 -12.72 -4.05 26.23
C SER A 127 -13.70 -4.71 27.19
N GLU A 128 -14.92 -4.99 26.72
CA GLU A 128 -15.94 -5.70 27.50
C GLU A 128 -15.53 -7.13 27.85
N ALA A 129 -14.97 -7.88 26.90
CA ALA A 129 -14.55 -9.26 27.14
C ALA A 129 -13.42 -9.32 28.17
N MET A 130 -12.41 -8.45 28.05
CA MET A 130 -11.33 -8.32 29.02
C MET A 130 -11.88 -8.00 30.42
N GLN A 131 -12.80 -7.04 30.53
CA GLN A 131 -13.41 -6.65 31.80
C GLN A 131 -14.25 -7.77 32.43
N ASN A 132 -15.13 -8.39 31.66
CA ASN A 132 -16.03 -9.43 32.14
C ASN A 132 -15.27 -10.68 32.58
N GLU A 133 -14.30 -11.13 31.78
CA GLU A 133 -13.47 -12.29 32.13
C GLU A 133 -12.57 -11.98 33.33
N TYR A 134 -12.05 -10.76 33.45
CA TYR A 134 -11.20 -10.41 34.58
C TYR A 134 -11.99 -10.38 35.89
N ALA A 135 -13.20 -9.83 35.85
CA ALA A 135 -14.14 -9.81 36.98
C ALA A 135 -14.75 -11.19 37.31
N SER A 136 -14.64 -12.19 36.42
CA SER A 136 -15.21 -13.52 36.63
C SER A 136 -14.49 -14.36 37.71
N ARG A 137 -13.32 -13.91 38.16
CA ARG A 137 -12.48 -14.59 39.16
C ARG A 137 -12.02 -13.60 40.22
N ASP A 138 -11.97 -14.05 41.47
CA ASP A 138 -11.61 -13.22 42.62
C ASP A 138 -10.20 -12.61 42.54
N SER A 139 -9.25 -13.30 41.90
CA SER A 139 -7.90 -12.78 41.69
C SER A 139 -7.18 -13.37 40.48
N TRP A 140 -6.42 -12.52 39.80
CA TRP A 140 -5.46 -12.87 38.76
C TRP A 140 -4.06 -12.46 39.20
N PRO A 141 -2.99 -13.22 38.85
CA PRO A 141 -1.60 -12.89 39.20
C PRO A 141 -0.99 -11.80 38.29
N PHE A 142 -1.83 -10.97 37.69
CA PHE A 142 -1.49 -9.89 36.77
C PHE A 142 -2.62 -8.87 36.73
N THR A 143 -2.31 -7.66 36.29
CA THR A 143 -3.30 -6.65 35.88
C THR A 143 -3.42 -6.62 34.36
N TYR A 144 -4.39 -5.86 33.83
CA TYR A 144 -4.50 -5.63 32.40
C TYR A 144 -4.85 -4.18 32.08
N ARG A 145 -4.54 -3.78 30.84
CA ARG A 145 -4.95 -2.51 30.24
C ARG A 145 -5.31 -2.73 28.78
N VAL A 146 -6.44 -2.17 28.38
CA VAL A 146 -6.88 -2.16 26.99
C VAL A 146 -6.67 -0.74 26.45
N HIS A 147 -5.88 -0.62 25.39
CA HIS A 147 -5.62 0.65 24.71
C HIS A 147 -6.59 0.85 23.56
N SER A 148 -7.06 2.09 23.37
CA SER A 148 -8.02 2.46 22.31
C SER A 148 -7.40 2.54 20.92
N ASP A 149 -6.10 2.79 20.86
CA ASP A 149 -5.34 2.96 19.63
C ASP A 149 -3.93 2.39 19.77
N VAL A 150 -3.24 2.30 18.64
CA VAL A 150 -1.91 1.69 18.56
C VAL A 150 -0.83 2.62 19.08
N GLU A 151 -1.01 3.94 18.99
CA GLU A 151 0.01 4.90 19.44
C GLU A 151 0.16 4.84 20.96
N ASP A 152 -0.94 4.83 21.69
CA ASP A 152 -0.92 4.74 23.14
C ASP A 152 -0.47 3.37 23.64
N TYR A 153 -0.83 2.30 22.91
CA TYR A 153 -0.28 0.96 23.13
C TYR A 153 1.24 0.94 23.00
N LEU A 154 1.80 1.53 21.93
CA LEU A 154 3.24 1.61 21.72
C LEU A 154 3.93 2.48 22.77
N LYS A 155 3.36 3.63 23.15
CA LYS A 155 3.88 4.51 24.21
C LYS A 155 3.94 3.82 25.57
N ASP A 156 3.01 2.90 25.86
CA ASP A 156 2.99 2.09 27.07
C ASP A 156 3.89 0.84 26.99
N GLY A 157 4.75 0.74 25.97
CA GLY A 157 5.71 -0.35 25.80
C GLY A 157 5.17 -1.57 25.07
N GLY A 158 4.03 -1.44 24.37
CA GLY A 158 3.51 -2.44 23.45
C GLY A 158 4.47 -2.70 22.29
N GLN A 159 4.39 -3.90 21.72
CA GLN A 159 5.28 -4.34 20.65
C GLN A 159 4.49 -4.88 19.46
N LEU A 160 4.86 -4.42 18.27
CA LEU A 160 4.39 -4.98 17.00
C LEU A 160 5.48 -5.94 16.48
N THR A 161 5.14 -7.22 16.30
CA THR A 161 6.12 -8.30 16.11
C THR A 161 6.66 -8.41 14.68
N GLY A 162 6.16 -7.59 13.75
CA GLY A 162 6.74 -7.49 12.41
C GLY A 162 6.05 -6.48 11.50
N PRO A 163 6.53 -6.33 10.25
CA PRO A 163 5.98 -5.38 9.27
C PRO A 163 4.48 -5.58 9.01
N GLY A 164 4.01 -6.83 9.05
CA GLY A 164 2.59 -7.15 8.91
C GLY A 164 1.75 -6.62 10.06
N ASP A 165 2.31 -6.19 11.18
CA ASP A 165 1.53 -5.74 12.32
C ASP A 165 1.30 -4.23 12.32
N MET A 166 1.89 -3.52 11.36
CA MET A 166 1.76 -2.08 11.25
C MET A 166 0.33 -1.69 10.84
N PRO A 167 -0.36 -0.83 11.62
CA PRO A 167 -1.66 -0.31 11.23
C PRO A 167 -1.54 0.47 9.93
N ARG A 168 -2.55 0.34 9.07
CA ARG A 168 -2.65 1.21 7.89
C ARG A 168 -2.98 2.63 8.35
N ARG A 169 -2.24 3.63 7.86
CA ARG A 169 -2.51 5.04 8.22
C ARG A 169 -3.90 5.44 7.68
N PRO A 170 -4.70 6.24 8.41
CA PRO A 170 -6.05 6.63 7.96
C PRO A 170 -6.07 7.32 6.58
N ARG A 171 -5.06 8.14 6.28
CA ARG A 171 -4.91 8.80 4.98
C ARG A 171 -4.68 7.79 3.85
N GLU A 172 -3.73 6.87 4.03
CA GLU A 172 -3.45 5.81 3.05
C GLU A 172 -4.67 4.95 2.77
N TYR A 173 -5.44 4.61 3.81
CA TYR A 173 -6.70 3.89 3.63
C TYR A 173 -7.73 4.72 2.85
N ALA A 174 -7.91 6.00 3.19
CA ALA A 174 -8.85 6.87 2.49
C ALA A 174 -8.51 6.99 0.98
N ASP A 175 -7.23 7.10 0.65
CA ASP A 175 -6.74 7.21 -0.73
C ASP A 175 -6.94 5.89 -1.48
N ARG A 176 -6.58 4.75 -0.88
CA ARG A 176 -6.82 3.44 -1.49
C ARG A 176 -8.31 3.13 -1.65
N SER A 177 -9.15 3.43 -0.66
CA SER A 177 -10.61 3.26 -0.75
C SER A 177 -11.21 4.07 -1.89
N ARG A 178 -10.74 5.31 -2.10
CA ARG A 178 -11.16 6.13 -3.25
C ARG A 178 -10.77 5.48 -4.58
N ARG A 179 -9.53 5.02 -4.70
CA ARG A 179 -9.03 4.33 -5.91
C ARG A 179 -9.81 3.05 -6.21
N ALA A 180 -10.06 2.21 -5.21
CA ALA A 180 -10.82 0.98 -5.38
C ALA A 180 -12.27 1.25 -5.86
N VAL A 181 -12.94 2.27 -5.32
CA VAL A 181 -14.29 2.65 -5.80
C VAL A 181 -14.27 3.19 -7.22
N LYS A 182 -13.27 4.02 -7.59
CA LYS A 182 -13.09 4.48 -8.98
C LYS A 182 -12.85 3.28 -9.91
N SER A 183 -11.96 2.37 -9.53
CA SER A 183 -11.67 1.12 -10.25
C SER A 183 -12.92 0.25 -10.43
N ALA A 184 -13.74 0.08 -9.40
CA ALA A 184 -14.98 -0.69 -9.47
C ALA A 184 -15.98 -0.10 -10.49
N LYS A 185 -16.06 1.23 -10.57
CA LYS A 185 -16.85 1.95 -11.57
C LYS A 185 -16.29 1.73 -12.97
N SER A 186 -14.98 1.91 -13.16
CA SER A 186 -14.31 1.72 -14.44
C SER A 186 -14.42 0.28 -14.94
N PHE A 187 -14.37 -0.72 -14.04
CA PHE A 187 -14.64 -2.12 -14.39
C PHE A 187 -16.08 -2.32 -14.89
N ASP A 188 -17.08 -1.77 -14.19
CA ASP A 188 -18.49 -1.86 -14.62
C ASP A 188 -18.70 -1.21 -16.00
N GLU A 189 -18.07 -0.06 -16.25
CA GLU A 189 -18.10 0.65 -17.53
C GLU A 189 -17.42 -0.16 -18.64
N LEU A 190 -16.27 -0.78 -18.35
CA LEU A 190 -15.58 -1.68 -19.28
C LEU A 190 -16.45 -2.90 -19.66
N CYS A 191 -17.13 -3.49 -18.69
CA CYS A 191 -18.02 -4.63 -18.94
C CYS A 191 -19.31 -4.26 -19.69
N ALA A 192 -19.77 -3.00 -19.57
CA ALA A 192 -21.04 -2.57 -20.15
C ALA A 192 -20.97 -2.25 -21.65
N VAL A 193 -19.76 -1.96 -22.18
CA VAL A 193 -19.60 -1.59 -23.60
C VAL A 193 -19.77 -2.79 -24.55
N ALA A 194 -20.21 -2.49 -25.77
CA ALA A 194 -20.52 -3.48 -26.79
C ALA A 194 -19.26 -4.25 -27.28
N PRO A 195 -19.40 -5.49 -27.79
CA PRO A 195 -18.26 -6.32 -28.22
C PRO A 195 -17.48 -5.78 -29.44
N ASP A 196 -18.06 -4.84 -30.19
CA ASP A 196 -17.41 -4.14 -31.30
C ASP A 196 -16.50 -2.99 -30.84
N THR A 197 -16.49 -2.68 -29.54
CA THR A 197 -15.60 -1.71 -28.91
C THR A 197 -14.30 -2.37 -28.46
N VAL A 198 -13.16 -1.75 -28.78
CA VAL A 198 -11.85 -2.17 -28.27
C VAL A 198 -11.80 -1.86 -26.78
N LYS A 199 -11.72 -2.87 -25.92
CA LYS A 199 -11.70 -2.67 -24.47
C LYS A 199 -10.32 -2.92 -23.92
N ILE A 200 -9.81 -1.94 -23.17
CA ILE A 200 -8.46 -1.95 -22.62
C ILE A 200 -8.56 -1.73 -21.12
N ALA A 201 -8.07 -2.69 -20.34
CA ALA A 201 -7.84 -2.52 -18.92
C ALA A 201 -6.37 -2.19 -18.70
N PHE A 202 -6.06 -1.28 -17.78
CA PHE A 202 -4.69 -1.04 -17.37
C PHE A 202 -4.59 -0.70 -15.89
N THR A 203 -3.40 -0.88 -15.34
CA THR A 203 -3.02 -0.40 -14.00
C THR A 203 -1.71 0.35 -14.09
N THR A 204 -1.42 1.12 -13.06
CA THR A 204 -0.14 1.78 -12.85
C THR A 204 0.48 1.29 -11.55
N ASP A 205 1.81 1.22 -11.49
CA ASP A 205 2.58 0.89 -10.27
C ASP A 205 3.91 1.66 -10.30
N VAL A 206 4.57 1.77 -9.15
CA VAL A 206 5.92 2.34 -9.02
C VAL A 206 6.94 1.21 -9.03
N LEU A 207 7.71 1.10 -10.11
CA LEU A 207 8.78 0.10 -10.25
C LEU A 207 9.97 0.39 -9.37
N GLU A 208 10.38 1.66 -9.37
CA GLU A 208 11.52 2.14 -8.61
C GLU A 208 11.08 3.37 -7.81
N PRO A 209 11.12 3.33 -6.48
CA PRO A 209 10.81 4.50 -5.66
C PRO A 209 11.94 5.54 -5.73
N PHE A 210 11.80 6.65 -5.01
CA PHE A 210 12.92 7.57 -4.80
C PHE A 210 14.08 6.80 -4.14
N LYS A 211 15.26 6.81 -4.77
CA LYS A 211 16.47 6.17 -4.21
C LYS A 211 17.43 7.23 -3.74
N LEU A 212 18.13 6.97 -2.66
CA LEU A 212 19.32 7.72 -2.31
C LEU A 212 20.51 7.09 -3.03
N MET A 213 21.22 7.88 -3.83
CA MET A 213 22.34 7.44 -4.63
C MET A 213 23.60 8.23 -4.31
N ARG A 214 24.73 7.53 -4.33
CA ARG A 214 26.06 8.13 -4.34
C ARG A 214 26.57 8.17 -5.79
N ALA A 215 26.93 9.36 -6.27
CA ALA A 215 27.59 9.54 -7.55
C ALA A 215 28.85 8.67 -7.61
N SER A 216 29.09 8.04 -8.75
CA SER A 216 30.37 7.39 -8.98
C SER A 216 31.42 8.48 -9.15
N SER A 217 32.46 8.45 -8.33
CA SER A 217 33.58 9.37 -8.38
C SER A 217 34.32 9.26 -9.71
N SER A 218 33.83 9.94 -10.74
CA SER A 218 34.59 10.25 -11.94
C SER A 218 35.48 11.46 -11.63
N ARG A 219 36.44 11.28 -10.72
CA ARG A 219 37.53 12.24 -10.56
C ARG A 219 38.71 11.82 -11.41
N SER A 220 38.77 12.42 -12.59
CA SER A 220 40.03 12.60 -13.29
C SER A 220 40.95 13.47 -12.43
N GLY A 221 41.87 12.84 -11.72
CA GLY A 221 43.27 13.27 -11.60
C GLY A 221 43.63 14.69 -11.18
N GLU A 222 42.76 15.48 -10.55
CA GLU A 222 43.14 16.76 -9.95
C GLU A 222 42.72 16.81 -8.49
N GLU A 223 43.66 17.29 -7.66
CA GLU A 223 43.55 17.46 -6.23
C GLU A 223 42.24 18.16 -5.88
N ASP A 224 41.28 17.39 -5.37
CA ASP A 224 40.05 17.98 -4.91
C ASP A 224 40.09 18.22 -3.42
N ASP A 225 40.06 19.50 -3.12
CA ASP A 225 39.62 20.07 -1.86
C ASP A 225 38.21 19.59 -1.52
N GLY A 226 38.14 18.43 -0.85
CA GLY A 226 36.92 17.71 -0.51
C GLY A 226 35.85 18.56 0.15
N ARG A 227 34.81 18.95 -0.60
CA ARG A 227 33.78 19.86 -0.09
C ARG A 227 32.48 19.84 -0.92
N SER A 228 31.66 18.79 -0.91
CA SER A 228 30.21 18.97 -1.17
C SER A 228 29.33 17.75 -0.93
N LEU A 229 28.02 18.01 -0.72
CA LEU A 229 26.92 17.06 -0.93
C LEU A 229 26.76 16.66 -2.41
N ASP A 230 27.54 17.23 -3.33
CA ASP A 230 27.47 16.99 -4.78
C ASP A 230 27.63 15.52 -5.18
N ASP A 231 28.24 14.70 -4.32
CA ASP A 231 28.39 13.26 -4.54
C ASP A 231 27.15 12.46 -4.16
N TRP A 232 26.08 13.09 -3.65
CA TRP A 232 24.84 12.43 -3.27
C TRP A 232 23.66 13.03 -4.02
N ALA A 233 22.79 12.16 -4.53
CA ALA A 233 21.62 12.56 -5.29
C ALA A 233 20.43 11.67 -4.93
N ILE A 234 19.24 12.14 -5.27
CA ILE A 234 18.04 11.33 -5.24
C ILE A 234 17.71 10.96 -6.66
N SER A 235 17.50 9.67 -6.92
CA SER A 235 16.94 9.25 -8.21
C SER A 235 15.45 9.57 -8.23
N ASP A 236 14.97 9.99 -9.38
CA ASP A 236 13.54 10.11 -9.61
C ASP A 236 12.84 8.74 -9.57
N VAL A 237 11.55 8.76 -9.27
CA VAL A 237 10.68 7.57 -9.24
C VAL A 237 10.43 7.09 -10.66
N LYS A 238 10.51 5.77 -10.89
CA LYS A 238 10.12 5.16 -12.17
C LYS A 238 8.73 4.54 -12.07
N PRO A 239 7.73 5.11 -12.76
CA PRO A 239 6.44 4.49 -12.86
C PRO A 239 6.41 3.43 -13.97
N SER A 240 5.43 2.55 -13.86
CA SER A 240 5.07 1.57 -14.88
C SER A 240 3.58 1.62 -15.13
N VAL A 241 3.22 1.23 -16.35
CA VAL A 241 1.86 0.87 -16.71
C VAL A 241 1.88 -0.59 -17.14
N GLU A 242 0.88 -1.33 -16.71
CA GLU A 242 0.60 -2.68 -17.19
C GLU A 242 -0.77 -2.64 -17.86
N CYS A 243 -0.85 -3.12 -19.10
CA CYS A 243 -2.04 -3.00 -19.94
C CYS A 243 -2.47 -4.36 -20.48
N ARG A 244 -3.77 -4.55 -20.64
CA ARG A 244 -4.37 -5.73 -21.27
C ARG A 244 -5.58 -5.34 -22.11
N ILE A 245 -5.57 -5.79 -23.37
CA ILE A 245 -6.77 -5.77 -24.23
C ILE A 245 -7.63 -6.98 -23.88
N THR A 246 -8.94 -6.77 -23.76
CA THR A 246 -9.84 -7.82 -23.26
C THR A 246 -10.13 -8.88 -24.33
N ASP A 247 -10.40 -10.11 -23.88
CA ASP A 247 -10.67 -11.26 -24.76
C ASP A 247 -11.94 -11.05 -25.61
N ASP A 248 -12.87 -10.20 -25.15
CA ASP A 248 -14.11 -9.84 -25.83
C ASP A 248 -14.00 -8.61 -26.75
N SER A 249 -12.78 -8.09 -26.94
CA SER A 249 -12.48 -7.08 -27.97
C SER A 249 -12.58 -7.63 -29.40
N PRO A 250 -12.72 -6.77 -30.42
CA PRO A 250 -12.74 -7.19 -31.83
C PRO A 250 -11.51 -8.02 -32.26
N GLU A 251 -11.74 -9.06 -33.06
CA GLU A 251 -10.69 -10.00 -33.50
C GLU A 251 -9.54 -9.33 -34.26
N TRP A 252 -9.81 -8.23 -34.97
CA TRP A 252 -8.79 -7.51 -35.73
C TRP A 252 -7.73 -6.88 -34.82
N VAL A 253 -8.11 -6.40 -33.64
CA VAL A 253 -7.15 -5.92 -32.63
C VAL A 253 -6.42 -7.10 -32.01
N LYS A 254 -7.14 -8.14 -31.61
CA LYS A 254 -6.55 -9.31 -30.93
C LYS A 254 -5.55 -10.07 -31.79
N SER A 255 -5.70 -10.03 -33.11
CA SER A 255 -4.83 -10.74 -34.05
C SER A 255 -3.61 -9.91 -34.49
N ASP A 256 -3.60 -8.59 -34.29
CA ASP A 256 -2.53 -7.71 -34.74
C ASP A 256 -1.76 -7.08 -33.57
N LYS A 257 -0.57 -7.63 -33.30
CA LYS A 257 0.32 -7.13 -32.24
C LYS A 257 0.70 -5.66 -32.43
N ARG A 258 0.85 -5.17 -33.66
CA ARG A 258 1.25 -3.77 -33.90
C ARG A 258 0.14 -2.79 -33.49
N VAL A 259 -1.10 -3.18 -33.73
CA VAL A 259 -2.28 -2.41 -33.30
C VAL A 259 -2.37 -2.40 -31.78
N GLN A 260 -2.14 -3.55 -31.14
CA GLN A 260 -2.11 -3.64 -29.68
C GLN A 260 -1.02 -2.75 -29.09
N ASP A 261 0.21 -2.86 -29.62
CA ASP A 261 1.35 -2.04 -29.19
C ASP A 261 1.05 -0.55 -29.39
N ALA A 262 0.36 -0.16 -30.47
CA ALA A 262 -0.02 1.24 -30.72
C ALA A 262 -1.00 1.78 -29.66
N TYR A 263 -2.07 1.05 -29.35
CA TYR A 263 -3.01 1.46 -28.29
C TYR A 263 -2.35 1.52 -26.93
N ILE A 264 -1.54 0.51 -26.63
CA ILE A 264 -0.80 0.41 -25.37
C ILE A 264 0.16 1.61 -25.25
N ASN A 265 0.98 1.90 -26.28
CA ASN A 265 1.89 3.05 -26.32
C ASN A 265 1.14 4.38 -26.19
N SER A 266 -0.06 4.50 -26.76
CA SER A 266 -0.89 5.70 -26.59
C SER A 266 -1.26 5.94 -25.12
N ILE A 267 -1.54 4.89 -24.33
CA ILE A 267 -1.80 5.03 -22.89
C ILE A 267 -0.54 5.51 -22.18
N PHE A 268 0.60 4.89 -22.48
CA PHE A 268 1.90 5.29 -21.91
C PHE A 268 2.22 6.75 -22.20
N GLU A 269 2.18 7.17 -23.47
CA GLU A 269 2.47 8.54 -23.86
C GLU A 269 1.52 9.56 -23.24
N SER A 270 0.24 9.22 -23.11
CA SER A 270 -0.74 10.12 -22.48
C SER A 270 -0.52 10.26 -20.98
N ILE A 271 -0.12 9.20 -20.28
CA ILE A 271 0.25 9.27 -18.86
C ILE A 271 1.51 10.11 -18.70
N ASP A 272 2.54 9.87 -19.53
CA ASP A 272 3.81 10.60 -19.52
C ASP A 272 3.60 12.11 -19.71
N LYS A 273 2.75 12.50 -20.68
CA LYS A 273 2.41 13.90 -20.95
C LYS A 273 1.56 14.54 -19.84
N SER A 274 0.74 13.75 -19.15
CA SER A 274 -0.17 14.23 -18.10
C SER A 274 0.52 14.37 -16.74
N PHE A 275 1.73 13.83 -16.60
CA PHE A 275 2.38 13.67 -15.31
C PHE A 275 3.82 14.18 -15.34
N THR A 276 4.06 15.35 -14.74
CA THR A 276 5.41 15.87 -14.50
C THR A 276 5.65 15.95 -13.00
N PRO A 277 6.35 14.97 -12.40
CA PRO A 277 6.62 14.99 -10.98
C PRO A 277 7.65 16.06 -10.64
N GLU A 278 7.45 16.77 -9.52
CA GLU A 278 8.48 17.65 -9.00
C GLU A 278 9.64 16.83 -8.43
N PRO A 279 10.90 17.13 -8.79
CA PRO A 279 12.06 16.44 -8.24
C PRO A 279 12.16 16.73 -6.74
N ALA A 280 12.38 15.67 -5.95
CA ALA A 280 12.44 15.80 -4.50
C ALA A 280 13.85 16.27 -4.06
N PRO A 281 14.00 17.46 -3.45
CA PRO A 281 15.31 17.99 -3.10
C PRO A 281 15.98 17.19 -1.98
N LEU A 282 17.29 16.95 -2.08
CA LEU A 282 18.06 16.37 -0.98
C LEU A 282 18.41 17.48 0.03
N SER A 283 18.03 17.27 1.29
CA SER A 283 18.37 18.19 2.39
C SER A 283 18.90 17.42 3.59
N ARG A 284 19.59 18.14 4.49
CA ARG A 284 20.21 17.55 5.70
C ARG A 284 19.19 17.05 6.72
N ASP A 285 18.04 17.70 6.76
CA ASP A 285 16.97 17.43 7.71
C ASP A 285 16.02 16.33 7.21
N ARG A 286 16.24 15.87 5.98
CA ARG A 286 15.43 14.80 5.39
C ARG A 286 15.62 13.49 6.14
N THR A 287 14.50 12.85 6.40
CA THR A 287 14.35 11.59 7.12
C THR A 287 13.92 10.49 6.15
N ALA A 288 14.01 9.23 6.58
CA ALA A 288 13.49 8.14 5.77
C ALA A 288 11.96 8.18 5.61
N ASP A 289 11.24 8.76 6.58
CA ASP A 289 9.78 8.94 6.47
C ASP A 289 9.45 9.96 5.36
N ASP A 290 10.28 10.99 5.13
CA ASP A 290 10.09 11.91 4.00
C ASP A 290 10.18 11.19 2.65
N PHE A 291 11.15 10.28 2.49
CA PHE A 291 11.26 9.45 1.27
C PHE A 291 10.04 8.54 1.06
N VAL A 292 9.51 7.95 2.14
CA VAL A 292 8.28 7.14 2.11
C VAL A 292 7.08 8.01 1.71
N GLN A 293 6.90 9.16 2.36
CA GLN A 293 5.79 10.07 2.09
C GLN A 293 5.84 10.62 0.66
N ASP A 294 7.01 11.01 0.16
CA ASP A 294 7.17 11.52 -1.20
C ASP A 294 6.87 10.44 -2.23
N THR A 295 7.33 9.21 -2.01
CA THR A 295 7.03 8.09 -2.91
C THR A 295 5.54 7.76 -2.89
N GLN A 296 4.90 7.72 -1.71
CA GLN A 296 3.45 7.49 -1.59
C GLN A 296 2.64 8.62 -2.23
N ARG A 297 3.09 9.88 -2.09
CA ARG A 297 2.47 11.04 -2.72
C ARG A 297 2.57 10.95 -4.24
N TYR A 298 3.75 10.61 -4.76
CA TYR A 298 3.97 10.38 -6.18
C TYR A 298 3.02 9.31 -6.71
N GLU A 299 2.98 8.15 -6.05
CA GLU A 299 2.10 7.03 -6.39
C GLU A 299 0.63 7.49 -6.41
N HIS A 300 0.20 8.27 -5.42
CA HIS A 300 -1.15 8.82 -5.36
C HIS A 300 -1.47 9.79 -6.52
N ILE A 301 -0.56 10.72 -6.85
CA ILE A 301 -0.76 11.69 -7.93
C ILE A 301 -0.80 10.98 -9.28
N LEU A 302 0.13 10.05 -9.54
CA LEU A 302 0.13 9.22 -10.75
C LEU A 302 -1.22 8.52 -10.95
N PHE A 303 -1.85 8.06 -9.86
CA PHE A 303 -3.13 7.36 -9.92
C PHE A 303 -4.33 8.30 -10.06
N GLU A 304 -4.42 9.34 -9.22
CA GLU A 304 -5.60 10.20 -9.17
C GLU A 304 -5.63 11.24 -10.30
N GLU A 305 -4.48 11.79 -10.67
CA GLU A 305 -4.38 12.95 -11.57
C GLU A 305 -3.96 12.55 -13.00
N ALA A 306 -3.28 11.41 -13.19
CA ALA A 306 -2.88 10.97 -14.53
C ALA A 306 -3.69 9.77 -15.03
N ALA A 307 -3.64 8.63 -14.34
CA ALA A 307 -4.19 7.39 -14.87
C ALA A 307 -5.72 7.44 -15.09
N PHE A 308 -6.48 8.00 -14.15
CA PHE A 308 -7.93 8.09 -14.30
C PHE A 308 -8.32 9.05 -15.43
N ASP A 309 -7.66 10.19 -15.55
CA ASP A 309 -7.96 11.18 -16.57
C ASP A 309 -7.59 10.67 -17.97
N VAL A 310 -6.46 9.98 -18.10
CA VAL A 310 -6.06 9.30 -19.36
C VAL A 310 -7.08 8.26 -19.79
N ALA A 311 -7.61 7.47 -18.85
CA ALA A 311 -8.66 6.49 -19.15
C ALA A 311 -9.90 7.17 -19.77
N HIS A 312 -10.31 8.33 -19.26
CA HIS A 312 -11.44 9.10 -19.80
C HIS A 312 -11.12 9.73 -21.15
N GLN A 313 -9.91 10.31 -21.30
CA GLN A 313 -9.48 10.98 -22.54
C GLN A 313 -9.34 10.01 -23.72
N LEU A 314 -8.89 8.78 -23.47
CA LEU A 314 -8.67 7.77 -24.50
C LEU A 314 -9.92 6.93 -24.78
N SER A 315 -10.98 7.08 -23.98
CA SER A 315 -12.25 6.39 -24.20
C SER A 315 -13.11 7.16 -25.20
N PHE A 316 -13.52 6.46 -26.25
CA PHE A 316 -14.45 6.90 -27.28
C PHE A 316 -15.52 5.83 -27.48
N THR A 317 -16.72 6.08 -26.95
CA THR A 317 -17.82 5.09 -26.96
C THR A 317 -19.04 5.59 -27.74
N SER A 318 -19.92 4.68 -28.17
CA SER A 318 -21.11 5.01 -28.97
C SER A 318 -22.07 6.00 -28.30
N ASP A 319 -22.04 6.10 -26.96
CA ASP A 319 -22.84 7.07 -26.20
C ASP A 319 -22.27 8.50 -26.31
N GLN A 320 -20.97 8.65 -26.60
CA GLN A 320 -20.34 9.95 -26.90
C GLN A 320 -20.55 10.39 -28.34
N GLU A 321 -20.74 9.47 -29.29
CA GLU A 321 -21.01 9.77 -30.71
C GLU A 321 -22.32 10.56 -30.94
N ARG A 322 -23.18 10.67 -29.93
CA ARG A 322 -24.40 11.50 -29.98
C ARG A 322 -24.27 12.90 -29.38
N THR A 323 -23.09 13.29 -28.93
CA THR A 323 -22.85 14.61 -28.31
C THR A 323 -21.87 15.49 -29.10
N ASN A 324 -21.76 15.30 -30.42
CA ASN A 324 -21.30 16.35 -31.33
C ASN A 324 -22.38 17.42 -31.59
N GLU A 325 -23.28 17.67 -30.63
CA GLU A 325 -24.22 18.80 -30.64
C GLU A 325 -23.74 19.97 -29.77
N GLU A 326 -22.59 19.86 -29.09
CA GLU A 326 -21.98 21.00 -28.38
C GLU A 326 -21.27 21.98 -29.33
N GLU A 327 -21.06 21.60 -30.60
CA GLU A 327 -20.64 22.50 -31.68
C GLU A 327 -21.79 23.40 -32.22
N VAL A 328 -23.05 23.14 -31.83
CA VAL A 328 -24.23 23.86 -32.35
C VAL A 328 -24.66 25.03 -31.44
N LEU A 329 -24.07 25.21 -30.25
CA LEU A 329 -24.47 26.26 -29.28
C LEU A 329 -23.41 27.35 -29.00
N ARG A 330 -22.31 27.42 -29.76
CA ARG A 330 -21.45 28.62 -29.81
C ARG A 330 -21.44 29.24 -31.21
N GLY A 331 -22.52 29.95 -31.52
CA GLY A 331 -22.51 30.94 -32.58
C GLY A 331 -21.55 32.08 -32.24
N GLY A 332 -20.63 32.39 -33.15
CA GLY A 332 -19.75 33.55 -33.06
C GLY A 332 -18.55 33.43 -33.99
N GLU A 333 -18.61 34.15 -35.10
CA GLU A 333 -17.69 34.09 -36.23
C GLU A 333 -16.22 34.44 -35.90
N THR A 334 -15.34 33.89 -36.74
CA THR A 334 -13.94 34.27 -37.04
C THR A 334 -12.83 33.88 -36.06
N GLY A 335 -11.89 33.08 -36.59
CA GLY A 335 -10.47 33.35 -36.43
C GLY A 335 -9.64 32.29 -35.72
N ASP A 336 -8.88 31.55 -36.53
CA ASP A 336 -7.63 30.86 -36.23
C ASP A 336 -7.62 29.53 -35.46
N ALA A 337 -6.82 28.63 -36.02
CA ALA A 337 -6.67 27.24 -35.69
C ALA A 337 -5.83 27.02 -34.43
N SER A 338 -6.35 26.21 -33.49
CA SER A 338 -5.62 25.16 -32.76
C SER A 338 -6.54 24.64 -31.64
N SER A 339 -7.24 23.55 -31.93
CA SER A 339 -7.82 22.68 -30.91
C SER A 339 -7.47 21.25 -31.30
N GLU A 340 -6.24 20.87 -30.98
CA GLU A 340 -5.88 19.46 -30.81
C GLU A 340 -6.38 19.04 -29.43
N VAL A 341 -7.68 18.77 -29.33
CA VAL A 341 -8.25 18.00 -28.22
C VAL A 341 -8.55 16.63 -28.80
N GLY A 342 -7.77 15.63 -28.37
CA GLY A 342 -8.05 14.19 -28.51
C GLY A 342 -8.42 13.73 -29.92
N GLN A 343 -7.48 13.75 -30.86
CA GLN A 343 -7.73 13.14 -32.17
C GLN A 343 -7.70 11.60 -32.02
N PRO A 344 -8.78 10.88 -32.39
CA PRO A 344 -8.88 9.45 -32.19
C PRO A 344 -7.83 8.71 -33.01
N VAL A 345 -7.21 7.70 -32.39
CA VAL A 345 -6.44 6.69 -33.11
C VAL A 345 -7.46 5.82 -33.85
N ASP A 346 -7.73 6.20 -35.11
CA ASP A 346 -8.38 5.37 -36.15
C ASP A 346 -9.92 5.31 -36.20
N GLY A 347 -10.65 6.14 -35.45
CA GLY A 347 -12.13 6.26 -35.58
C GLY A 347 -12.91 5.03 -35.11
N HIS A 348 -12.26 4.11 -34.39
CA HIS A 348 -12.88 2.96 -33.75
C HIS A 348 -13.41 3.30 -32.36
N LEU A 349 -14.46 2.61 -31.92
CA LEU A 349 -14.91 2.67 -30.53
C LEU A 349 -13.85 2.04 -29.64
N VAL A 350 -13.38 2.77 -28.64
CA VAL A 350 -12.38 2.34 -27.66
C VAL A 350 -12.89 2.66 -26.27
N ASN A 351 -12.79 1.73 -25.33
CA ASN A 351 -13.05 2.01 -23.92
C ASN A 351 -11.84 1.58 -23.09
N VAL A 352 -11.28 2.54 -22.37
CA VAL A 352 -10.09 2.35 -21.55
C VAL A 352 -10.47 2.50 -20.09
N ALA A 353 -10.16 1.48 -19.28
CA ALA A 353 -10.45 1.46 -17.86
C ALA A 353 -9.16 1.31 -17.05
N TRP A 354 -8.95 2.24 -16.11
CA TRP A 354 -7.96 2.03 -15.06
C TRP A 354 -8.54 1.14 -13.96
N LEU A 355 -7.78 0.12 -13.56
CA LEU A 355 -8.10 -0.78 -12.45
C LEU A 355 -7.05 -0.62 -11.35
N GLU A 356 -7.48 -0.71 -10.09
CA GLU A 356 -6.59 -0.75 -8.94
C GLU A 356 -5.69 -2.00 -9.04
N PRO A 357 -4.40 -1.94 -8.67
CA PRO A 357 -3.46 -3.03 -8.93
C PRO A 357 -3.94 -4.44 -8.53
N SER A 358 -4.56 -4.59 -7.36
CA SER A 358 -5.09 -5.89 -6.91
C SER A 358 -6.27 -6.37 -7.77
N MET A 359 -7.14 -5.44 -8.20
CA MET A 359 -8.23 -5.72 -9.12
C MET A 359 -7.72 -6.07 -10.52
N PHE A 360 -6.68 -5.38 -11.00
CA PHE A 360 -6.04 -5.67 -12.29
C PHE A 360 -5.32 -7.02 -12.30
N GLU A 361 -4.62 -7.38 -11.22
CA GLU A 361 -3.99 -8.70 -11.06
C GLU A 361 -5.04 -9.80 -11.19
N LEU A 362 -6.15 -9.69 -10.46
CA LEU A 362 -7.28 -10.61 -10.57
C LEU A 362 -7.91 -10.62 -11.96
N PHE A 363 -8.08 -9.44 -12.57
CA PHE A 363 -8.57 -9.29 -13.94
C PHE A 363 -7.70 -10.04 -14.96
N CYS A 364 -6.37 -10.05 -14.75
CA CYS A 364 -5.43 -10.78 -15.57
C CYS A 364 -5.33 -12.28 -15.23
N GLY A 365 -6.09 -12.78 -14.26
CA GLY A 365 -6.01 -14.17 -13.78
C GLY A 365 -4.81 -14.44 -12.86
N LEU A 366 -4.16 -13.40 -12.34
CA LEU A 366 -3.04 -13.51 -11.40
C LEU A 366 -3.56 -13.43 -9.96
N PRO A 367 -2.95 -14.17 -9.02
CA PRO A 367 -3.26 -14.01 -7.61
C PRO A 367 -2.85 -12.60 -7.15
N PRO A 368 -3.70 -11.88 -6.41
CA PRO A 368 -3.36 -10.55 -5.93
C PRO A 368 -2.22 -10.64 -4.90
N LYS A 369 -1.33 -9.64 -4.90
CA LYS A 369 -0.26 -9.54 -3.89
C LYS A 369 -0.86 -9.50 -2.48
N GLU A 370 -0.36 -10.37 -1.60
CA GLU A 370 -0.76 -10.37 -0.20
C GLU A 370 -0.38 -9.05 0.47
N ARG A 371 -1.20 -8.58 1.42
CA ARG A 371 -0.88 -7.39 2.24
C ARG A 371 0.54 -7.40 2.81
N ARG A 372 1.00 -8.55 3.28
CA ARG A 372 2.34 -8.71 3.87
C ARG A 372 3.45 -8.34 2.90
N PHE A 373 3.24 -8.52 1.60
CA PHE A 373 4.16 -8.06 0.56
C PHE A 373 4.34 -6.54 0.62
N TYR A 374 3.24 -5.78 0.61
CA TYR A 374 3.28 -4.31 0.65
C TYR A 374 3.85 -3.77 1.96
N SER A 375 3.47 -4.36 3.10
CA SER A 375 4.02 -3.96 4.40
C SER A 375 5.52 -4.23 4.49
N LYS A 376 5.98 -5.39 4.01
CA LYS A 376 7.40 -5.74 3.95
C LYS A 376 8.17 -4.81 3.01
N ARG A 377 7.62 -4.55 1.82
CA ARG A 377 8.18 -3.62 0.82
C ARG A 377 8.49 -2.26 1.44
N LEU A 378 7.55 -1.68 2.18
CA LEU A 378 7.71 -0.36 2.80
C LEU A 378 8.73 -0.36 3.94
N VAL A 379 8.70 -1.36 4.82
CA VAL A 379 9.66 -1.43 5.94
C VAL A 379 11.09 -1.65 5.46
N GLU A 380 11.29 -2.53 4.46
CA GLU A 380 12.61 -2.76 3.86
C GLU A 380 13.14 -1.50 3.16
N TYR A 381 12.26 -0.79 2.46
CA TYR A 381 12.58 0.48 1.83
C TYR A 381 13.02 1.54 2.84
N GLU A 382 12.19 1.79 3.86
CA GLU A 382 12.46 2.78 4.89
C GLU A 382 13.77 2.45 5.63
N THR A 383 13.98 1.17 5.94
CA THR A 383 15.22 0.69 6.57
C THR A 383 16.42 0.94 5.67
N SER A 384 16.33 0.62 4.38
CA SER A 384 17.41 0.89 3.43
C SER A 384 17.69 2.38 3.31
N ILE A 385 16.69 3.26 3.31
CA ILE A 385 16.91 4.70 3.27
C ILE A 385 17.55 5.20 4.57
N LYS A 386 17.12 4.70 5.74
CA LYS A 386 17.76 5.00 7.04
C LYS A 386 19.25 4.67 7.03
N GLU A 387 19.62 3.49 6.51
CA GLU A 387 21.02 3.09 6.33
C GLU A 387 21.78 4.06 5.42
N GLY A 388 21.18 4.46 4.29
CA GLY A 388 21.81 5.37 3.34
C GLY A 388 22.02 6.77 3.91
N LEU A 389 21.01 7.31 4.60
CA LEU A 389 21.10 8.61 5.29
C LEU A 389 22.13 8.57 6.42
N ALA A 390 22.24 7.46 7.15
CA ALA A 390 23.28 7.27 8.16
C ALA A 390 24.67 7.21 7.54
N ALA A 391 24.85 6.51 6.41
CA ALA A 391 26.11 6.47 5.67
C ALA A 391 26.50 7.89 5.19
N MET A 392 25.57 8.62 4.58
CA MET A 392 25.78 10.00 4.14
C MET A 392 26.18 10.93 5.30
N LYS A 393 25.53 10.79 6.47
CA LYS A 393 25.88 11.56 7.69
C LYS A 393 27.25 11.18 8.23
N ASN A 394 27.56 9.88 8.32
CA ASN A 394 28.84 9.39 8.82
C ASN A 394 30.02 9.85 7.94
N GLU A 395 29.89 9.79 6.62
CA GLU A 395 30.94 10.27 5.70
C GLU A 395 31.24 11.76 5.93
N ARG A 396 30.20 12.54 6.21
CA ARG A 396 30.34 13.96 6.53
C ARG A 396 31.00 14.20 7.89
N ASP A 397 30.62 13.44 8.92
CA ASP A 397 31.12 13.65 10.28
C ASP A 397 32.58 13.17 10.42
N HIS A 398 32.96 12.09 9.73
CA HIS A 398 34.34 11.59 9.70
C HIS A 398 35.27 12.42 8.81
N GLN A 399 34.73 13.32 7.97
CA GLN A 399 35.53 14.36 7.29
C GLN A 399 35.98 15.48 8.23
N VAL A 400 35.39 15.63 9.44
CA VAL A 400 35.72 16.72 10.38
C VAL A 400 36.86 16.36 11.34
N THR A 401 37.05 15.08 11.67
CA THR A 401 38.14 14.59 12.50
C THR A 401 39.15 13.84 11.64
N GLY A 402 40.31 14.47 11.37
CA GLY A 402 41.41 13.96 10.55
C GLY A 402 42.13 12.72 11.11
N THR A 403 41.39 11.68 11.45
CA THR A 403 41.88 10.40 11.94
C THR A 403 40.93 9.28 11.52
N GLY A 404 41.38 8.43 10.59
CA GLY A 404 40.88 7.06 10.42
C GLY A 404 40.19 6.79 9.09
N ASP A 405 40.64 5.72 8.41
CA ASP A 405 40.01 5.12 7.23
C ASP A 405 38.48 5.07 7.39
N ALA A 406 37.78 5.94 6.68
CA ALA A 406 36.35 5.79 6.50
C ALA A 406 36.12 4.50 5.73
N VAL A 407 35.56 3.48 6.38
CA VAL A 407 35.13 2.24 5.71
C VAL A 407 34.02 2.63 4.73
N SER A 408 34.42 2.92 3.50
CA SER A 408 33.52 3.18 2.39
C SER A 408 32.71 1.91 2.16
N SER A 409 31.42 1.96 2.51
CA SER A 409 30.46 0.96 2.09
C SER A 409 30.49 0.91 0.57
N GLY A 410 30.84 -0.23 -0.03
CA GLY A 410 30.80 -0.42 -1.49
C GLY A 410 29.39 -0.28 -2.09
N LYS A 411 28.34 -0.24 -1.26
CA LYS A 411 26.96 0.06 -1.66
C LYS A 411 26.86 1.54 -2.07
N LYS A 412 26.32 1.80 -3.26
CA LYS A 412 26.15 3.14 -3.83
C LYS A 412 24.69 3.58 -3.95
N THR A 413 23.76 2.69 -3.65
CA THR A 413 22.32 2.93 -3.85
C THR A 413 21.55 2.36 -2.67
N TRP A 414 20.60 3.15 -2.17
CA TRP A 414 19.71 2.79 -1.07
C TRP A 414 18.27 3.12 -1.45
N GLY A 415 17.32 2.35 -0.92
CA GLY A 415 15.90 2.53 -1.19
C GLY A 415 15.42 1.75 -2.42
N THR A 416 15.85 0.50 -2.59
CA THR A 416 15.26 -0.40 -3.59
C THR A 416 14.05 -1.12 -3.02
N TRP A 417 13.02 -1.37 -3.84
CA TRP A 417 11.93 -2.26 -3.47
C TRP A 417 12.18 -3.68 -3.98
N PRO A 418 11.82 -4.73 -3.22
CA PRO A 418 11.78 -6.07 -3.76
C PRO A 418 10.82 -6.10 -4.95
N GLN A 419 11.36 -6.39 -6.14
CA GLN A 419 10.53 -6.72 -7.28
C GLN A 419 9.93 -8.12 -7.07
N ARG A 420 8.79 -8.38 -7.72
CA ARG A 420 8.26 -9.74 -7.80
C ARG A 420 9.37 -10.61 -8.42
N GLN A 421 9.98 -11.50 -7.64
CA GLN A 421 10.74 -12.59 -8.22
C GLN A 421 9.75 -13.38 -9.08
N GLU A 422 10.05 -13.48 -10.37
CA GLU A 422 9.32 -14.33 -11.29
C GLU A 422 9.56 -15.81 -10.91
N ASP A 423 8.94 -16.27 -9.83
CA ASP A 423 8.65 -17.70 -9.64
C ASP A 423 7.36 -18.04 -10.40
N LEU A 424 7.30 -17.65 -11.68
CA LEU A 424 6.23 -18.00 -12.63
C LEU A 424 6.65 -19.13 -13.58
N SER A 425 7.78 -19.80 -13.34
CA SER A 425 8.18 -20.98 -14.11
C SER A 425 7.39 -22.27 -13.76
N GLU A 426 6.55 -22.26 -12.72
CA GLU A 426 5.76 -23.46 -12.33
C GLU A 426 4.24 -23.25 -12.18
N ALA A 427 3.70 -22.04 -12.41
CA ALA A 427 2.26 -21.80 -12.35
C ALA A 427 1.60 -21.81 -13.75
N VAL A 428 1.38 -23.03 -14.25
CA VAL A 428 0.22 -23.48 -15.04
C VAL A 428 -0.35 -22.50 -16.10
N GLY A 429 0.06 -22.70 -17.35
CA GLY A 429 -0.82 -22.69 -18.54
C GLY A 429 -1.79 -21.51 -18.72
N ALA A 430 -1.29 -20.28 -18.83
CA ALA A 430 -2.06 -19.19 -19.44
C ALA A 430 -1.95 -19.28 -20.98
N PRO A 431 -3.06 -19.14 -21.74
CA PRO A 431 -3.00 -19.05 -23.20
C PRO A 431 -2.24 -17.78 -23.63
N ASP A 432 -1.59 -17.81 -24.80
CA ASP A 432 -0.93 -16.67 -25.44
C ASP A 432 -1.87 -15.45 -25.47
N VAL A 433 -1.69 -14.52 -24.53
CA VAL A 433 -2.36 -13.22 -24.49
C VAL A 433 -1.29 -12.16 -24.30
N ALA A 434 -1.38 -11.08 -25.07
CA ALA A 434 -0.41 -9.99 -25.06
C ALA A 434 -0.44 -9.25 -23.72
N PHE A 435 0.57 -9.51 -22.90
CA PHE A 435 0.88 -8.74 -21.71
C PHE A 435 2.03 -7.79 -22.04
N ALA A 436 1.82 -6.49 -21.84
CA ALA A 436 2.86 -5.48 -22.04
C ALA A 436 3.11 -4.73 -20.72
N ARG A 437 4.40 -4.68 -20.34
CA ARG A 437 4.91 -3.85 -19.25
C ARG A 437 5.93 -2.90 -19.86
N ILE A 438 5.71 -1.59 -19.75
CA ILE A 438 6.63 -0.58 -20.28
C ILE A 438 6.97 0.40 -19.15
N GLU A 439 8.23 0.82 -19.11
CA GLU A 439 8.73 1.84 -18.19
C GLU A 439 8.51 3.22 -18.81
N LEU A 440 8.02 4.19 -18.02
CA LEU A 440 7.85 5.56 -18.48
C LEU A 440 9.22 6.28 -18.49
N SER A 441 9.51 7.00 -19.57
CA SER A 441 10.75 7.76 -19.76
C SER A 441 10.72 9.06 -18.96
N GLN A 442 11.80 9.34 -18.22
CA GLN A 442 11.98 10.60 -17.46
C GLN A 442 12.60 11.71 -18.30
#